data_AF-A0A0S0ZH94-F1
#
_entry.id   AF-A0A0S0ZH94-F1
#
_cell.length_a   1.000
_cell.length_b   1.000
_cell.length_c   1.000
_cell.angle_alpha   90.00
_cell.angle_beta   90.00
_cell.angle_gamma   90.00
#
_symmetry.space_group_name_H-M   'P 1'
#
loop_
_entity.id
_entity.type
_entity.pdbx_description
1 polymer ?
#
loop_
_entity_poly.entity_id
_entity_poly.type
_entity_poly.pdbx_seq_one_letter_code
_entity_poly.pdbx_strand_id
1 'polypeptide(L)' 'SIFSPWLMTVGTIQIIYAASTSPGQRNLKKRLAYSSVSHMAFIIIGIGSITDMGLNGALLQIISHGFIGAALFFLA' A
#
# COMPACT_ATOMS: atom_id res chain seq x y z
N SER A 1 13.14 -11.08 -15.22
CA SER A 1 12.97 -9.62 -15.29
C SER A 1 11.76 -9.10 -16.07
N ILE A 2 10.91 -9.94 -16.69
CA ILE A 2 9.69 -9.45 -17.39
C ILE A 2 8.57 -9.04 -16.43
N PHE A 3 8.54 -9.65 -15.23
CA PHE A 3 7.49 -9.41 -14.22
C PHE A 3 7.66 -8.09 -13.46
N SER A 4 8.89 -7.59 -13.30
CA SER A 4 9.18 -6.34 -12.59
C SER A 4 8.40 -5.13 -13.10
N PRO A 5 8.46 -4.77 -14.40
CA PRO A 5 7.72 -3.61 -14.89
C PRO A 5 6.20 -3.82 -14.75
N TRP A 6 5.71 -5.04 -14.90
CA TRP A 6 4.28 -5.35 -14.73
C TRP A 6 3.81 -5.09 -13.29
N LEU A 7 4.57 -5.56 -12.30
CA LEU A 7 4.28 -5.32 -10.88
C LEU A 7 4.32 -3.84 -10.54
N MET A 8 5.30 -3.11 -11.07
CA MET A 8 5.40 -1.66 -10.87
C MET A 8 4.20 -0.92 -11.47
N THR A 9 3.80 -1.24 -12.70
CA THR A 9 2.63 -0.62 -13.34
C THR A 9 1.34 -0.91 -12.58
N VAL A 10 1.09 -2.16 -12.19
CA VAL A 10 -0.10 -2.54 -11.42
C VAL A 10 -0.12 -1.84 -10.06
N GLY A 11 1.03 -1.75 -9.38
CA GLY A 11 1.16 -1.02 -8.13
C GLY A 11 0.85 0.46 -8.29
N THR A 12 1.40 1.13 -9.31
CA THR A 12 1.12 2.55 -9.57
C THR A 12 -0.36 2.80 -9.86
N ILE A 13 -1.00 1.93 -10.66
CA ILE A 13 -2.45 2.03 -10.95
C ILE A 13 -3.26 1.87 -9.66
N GLN A 14 -2.91 0.92 -8.79
CA GLN A 14 -3.58 0.73 -7.51
C GLN A 14 -3.46 1.96 -6.60
N ILE A 15 -2.27 2.57 -6.50
CA ILE A 15 -2.06 3.78 -5.70
C ILE A 15 -3.00 4.89 -6.16
N ILE A 16 -3.01 5.18 -7.47
CA ILE A 16 -3.83 6.25 -8.05
C ILE A 16 -5.32 5.94 -7.82
N TYR A 17 -5.75 4.73 -8.14
CA TYR A 17 -7.15 4.33 -8.01
C TYR A 17 -7.66 4.41 -6.56
N ALA A 18 -6.90 3.87 -5.61
CA ALA A 18 -7.25 3.89 -4.20
C ALA A 18 -7.23 5.32 -3.62
N ALA A 19 -6.25 6.15 -4.02
CA ALA A 19 -6.16 7.54 -3.60
C ALA A 19 -7.34 8.38 -4.13
N SER A 20 -7.71 8.23 -5.41
CA SER A 20 -8.85 8.94 -6.00
C SER A 20 -10.19 8.49 -5.43
N THR A 21 -10.34 7.21 -5.08
CA THR A 21 -11.61 6.64 -4.59
C THR A 21 -11.82 6.86 -3.09
N SER A 22 -10.75 7.04 -2.30
CA SER A 22 -10.80 7.23 -0.84
C SER A 22 -11.63 8.44 -0.36
N PRO A 23 -11.47 9.67 -0.88
CA PRO A 23 -12.21 10.83 -0.38
C PRO A 23 -13.72 10.77 -0.63
N GLY A 24 -14.17 9.99 -1.64
CA GLY A 24 -15.59 9.84 -1.96
C GLY A 24 -16.38 8.91 -1.02
N GLN A 25 -15.72 8.18 -0.11
CA GLN A 25 -16.37 7.21 0.76
C GLN A 25 -17.02 7.88 1.98
N ARG A 26 -18.34 7.73 2.15
CA ARG A 26 -19.09 8.29 3.30
C ARG A 26 -18.78 7.65 4.66
N ASN A 27 -18.24 6.43 4.66
CA ASN A 27 -17.96 5.69 5.89
C ASN A 27 -16.46 5.75 6.23
N LEU A 28 -16.11 6.23 7.43
CA LEU A 28 -14.73 6.32 7.89
C LEU A 28 -14.01 4.96 7.87
N LYS A 29 -14.70 3.88 8.30
CA LYS A 29 -14.15 2.51 8.22
C LYS A 29 -13.78 2.11 6.78
N LYS A 30 -14.58 2.50 5.78
CA LYS A 30 -14.29 2.24 4.36
C LYS A 30 -13.13 3.12 3.86
N ARG A 31 -13.07 4.40 4.26
CA ARG A 31 -11.93 5.29 3.92
C ARG A 31 -10.60 4.73 4.42
N LEU A 32 -10.58 4.25 5.67
CA LEU A 32 -9.42 3.61 6.28
C LEU A 32 -9.00 2.32 5.54
N ALA A 33 -9.97 1.51 5.12
CA ALA A 33 -9.69 0.33 4.30
C ALA A 33 -9.08 0.69 2.94
N TYR A 34 -9.65 1.67 2.21
CA TYR A 34 -9.10 2.14 0.93
C TYR A 34 -7.71 2.76 1.08
N SER A 35 -7.45 3.48 2.17
CA SER A 35 -6.10 4.00 2.48
C SER A 35 -5.11 2.87 2.74
N SER A 36 -5.53 1.76 3.37
CA SER A 36 -4.67 0.59 3.58
C SER A 36 -4.32 -0.09 2.25
N VAL A 37 -5.27 -0.14 1.32
CA VAL A 37 -5.07 -0.68 -0.04
C VAL A 37 -4.02 0.13 -0.81
N SER A 38 -4.04 1.46 -0.74
CA SER A 38 -2.99 2.28 -1.38
C SER A 38 -1.62 2.05 -0.74
N HIS A 39 -1.55 1.85 0.58
CA HIS A 39 -0.29 1.54 1.26
C HIS A 39 0.29 0.19 0.84
N MET A 40 -0.54 -0.83 0.61
CA MET A 40 -0.10 -2.15 0.15
C MET A 40 0.49 -2.13 -1.27
N ALA A 41 0.04 -1.20 -2.11
CA ALA A 41 0.58 -1.07 -3.46
C ALA A 41 2.06 -0.62 -3.48
N PHE A 42 2.54 0.10 -2.46
CA PHE A 42 3.98 0.41 -2.32
C PHE A 42 4.85 -0.82 -2.09
N ILE A 43 4.32 -1.85 -1.41
CA ILE A 43 5.02 -3.13 -1.21
C ILE A 43 5.19 -3.84 -2.55
N ILE A 44 4.13 -3.86 -3.38
CA ILE A 44 4.16 -4.47 -4.72
C ILE A 44 5.21 -3.79 -5.61
N ILE A 45 5.29 -2.46 -5.59
CA ILE A 45 6.29 -1.70 -6.35
C ILE A 45 7.70 -1.95 -5.80
N GLY A 46 7.87 -1.98 -4.48
CA GLY A 46 9.17 -2.22 -3.83
C GLY A 46 9.73 -3.61 -4.16
N ILE A 47 8.88 -4.65 -4.16
CA ILE A 47 9.24 -6.00 -4.59
C ILE A 47 9.51 -6.04 -6.11
N GLY A 48 8.70 -5.34 -6.90
CA GLY A 48 8.85 -5.26 -8.36
C GLY A 48 10.16 -4.59 -8.81
N SER A 49 10.74 -3.72 -7.99
CA SER A 49 12.01 -3.02 -8.26
C SER A 49 13.23 -3.95 -8.30
N ILE A 50 13.20 -5.10 -7.59
CA ILE A 50 14.35 -6.03 -7.46
C ILE A 50 15.65 -5.29 -7.09
N THR A 51 15.53 -4.26 -6.25
CA THR A 51 16.68 -3.54 -5.68
C THR A 51 16.68 -3.74 -4.17
N ASP A 52 17.86 -3.80 -3.57
CA ASP A 52 17.98 -3.92 -2.11
C ASP A 52 17.25 -2.78 -1.39
N MET A 53 17.29 -1.57 -1.94
CA MET A 53 16.58 -0.42 -1.37
C MET A 53 15.06 -0.58 -1.47
N GLY A 54 14.54 -1.06 -2.61
CA GLY A 54 13.11 -1.31 -2.81
C GLY A 54 12.56 -2.43 -1.91
N LEU A 55 13.34 -3.51 -1.75
CA LEU A 55 13.02 -4.61 -0.85
C LEU A 55 13.01 -4.18 0.62
N ASN A 56 14.02 -3.42 1.06
CA ASN A 56 14.06 -2.87 2.41
C ASN A 56 12.88 -1.91 2.66
N GLY A 57 12.53 -1.06 1.68
CA GLY A 57 11.35 -0.20 1.76
C GLY A 57 10.04 -0.98 1.87
N ALA A 58 9.89 -2.07 1.10
CA ALA A 58 8.73 -2.95 1.17
C ALA A 58 8.61 -3.63 2.54
N LEU A 59 9.72 -4.10 3.10
CA LEU A 59 9.76 -4.71 4.45
C LEU A 59 9.37 -3.70 5.53
N LEU A 60 9.93 -2.49 5.49
CA LEU A 60 9.56 -1.43 6.43
C LEU A 60 8.07 -1.10 6.33
N GLN A 61 7.52 -1.02 5.12
CA GLN A 61 6.10 -0.74 4.90
C GLN A 61 5.18 -1.84 5.48
N ILE A 62 5.56 -3.12 5.40
CA ILE A 62 4.80 -4.23 6.01
C ILE A 62 4.75 -4.06 7.54
N ILE A 63 5.89 -3.78 8.16
CA ILE A 63 6.00 -3.58 9.61
C ILE A 63 5.19 -2.36 10.05
N SER A 64 5.38 -1.22 9.37
CA SER A 64 4.65 0.01 9.67
C SER A 64 3.15 -0.15 9.51
N HIS A 65 2.71 -0.86 8.46
CA HIS A 65 1.27 -1.10 8.26
C HIS A 65 0.66 -1.96 9.38
N GLY A 66 1.35 -3.02 9.79
CA GLY A 66 0.93 -3.86 10.92
C GLY A 66 0.86 -3.08 12.23
N PHE A 67 1.84 -2.21 12.49
CA PHE A 67 1.87 -1.37 13.68
C PHE A 67 0.72 -0.33 13.68
N ILE A 68 0.48 0.34 12.56
CA ILE A 68 -0.61 1.31 12.41
C ILE A 68 -1.97 0.62 12.57
N GLY A 69 -2.13 -0.58 11.99
CA GLY A 69 -3.34 -1.39 12.15
C GLY A 69 -3.62 -1.77 13.60
N ALA A 70 -2.59 -2.21 14.33
CA ALA A 70 -2.69 -2.53 15.75
C ALA A 70 -3.03 -1.29 16.60
N ALA A 71 -2.36 -0.15 16.35
CA ALA A 71 -2.63 1.10 17.04
C ALA A 71 -4.06 1.61 16.81
N LEU A 72 -4.57 1.50 15.58
CA LEU A 72 -5.95 1.87 15.25
C LEU A 72 -6.98 0.94 15.90
N PHE A 73 -6.68 -0.36 16.02
CA PHE A 73 -7.56 -1.30 16.73
C PHE A 73 -7.62 -1.03 18.23
N PHE A 74 -6.50 -0.60 18.84
CA PHE A 74 -6.48 -0.20 20.24
C PHE A 74 -7.21 1.13 20.51
N LEU A 75 -7.28 2.03 19.52
CA LEU A 75 -7.90 3.34 19.66
C LEU A 75 -9.42 3.34 19.35
N ALA A 76 -9.89 2.40 18.52
CA ALA A 76 -11.29 2.28 18.09
C ALA A 76 -12.15 1.49 19.10
#